data_AF-A0A535RNF1-F1
#
_entry.id   AF-A0A535RNF1-F1
#
_cell.length_a   1.000
_cell.length_b   1.000
_cell.length_c   1.000
_cell.angle_alpha   90.00
_cell.angle_beta   90.00
_cell.angle_gamma   90.00
#
_symmetry.space_group_name_H-M   'P 1'
#
loop_
_entity.id
_entity.type
_entity.pdbx_description
1 polymer ?
#
loop_
_entity_poly.entity_id
_entity_poly.type
_entity_poly.pdbx_seq_one_letter_code
_entity_poly.pdbx_strand_id
1 'polypeptide(L)'
;MPGNDNTAAMRQPEREAQLLGGRYRLIERIGRGGVSDVWRGIDERLGREVAVKLLHEDTDDAFRRRFTDEARRAAAISHRNVVTVYDAVADGPAFIVMELVRGSTLDEMVRTRGALSVDQAARVVSQVADALDAAHARGIVHSDVKPGNVIVDGDGVAKLTDFGIARAVESAPDHDLVGTPRYVAPEVVRGEAPTPRSDVYGLGLLAYELIAGMPAFDSADTQQLLRARLETVPRLRSVRLGVSPAVDLAVSRALDPDPVHRYPSAGAFADAFIAAARDRDSTVVTPFPGLARQREPLYDRRSIFALLAVLAVVLALYLFFKTFGAAVSIGPTAVPDVRGMTYQQAVAALSQRGLAAREQDRASWTDIGKVVDQSPAPNATARSGDTVTLTVAAAPTAPDVRSKSLNDAANTLIQAGFASPVSWIVDPTARGTGQTVVRQDPAPGSQFQRGAHATVYIVGPGPGGGKGEKKSD
;
A
#
# COMPACT_ATOMS: atom_id res chain seq x y z
N MET A 1 31.92 43.10 2.25
CA MET A 1 32.36 41.73 2.62
C MET A 1 31.13 40.97 3.07
N PRO A 2 30.40 40.26 2.20
CA PRO A 2 29.28 39.44 2.62
C PRO A 2 29.80 38.10 3.15
N GLY A 3 29.27 37.69 4.30
CA GLY A 3 29.62 36.48 5.03
C GLY A 3 29.23 35.21 4.28
N ASN A 4 30.13 34.24 4.34
CA ASN A 4 29.97 32.90 3.80
C ASN A 4 29.24 32.03 4.84
N ASP A 5 27.93 31.86 4.69
CA ASP A 5 27.19 30.78 5.34
C ASP A 5 27.51 29.46 4.62
N ASN A 6 28.48 28.72 5.14
CA ASN A 6 28.87 27.40 4.64
C ASN A 6 28.86 26.35 5.76
N THR A 7 27.80 26.33 6.57
CA THR A 7 27.65 25.42 7.73
C THR A 7 26.82 24.16 7.44
N ALA A 8 26.32 23.97 6.21
CA ALA A 8 25.47 22.82 5.88
C ALA A 8 26.22 21.62 5.23
N ALA A 9 27.47 21.80 4.78
CA ALA A 9 28.20 20.78 4.00
C ALA A 9 29.30 20.02 4.78
N MET A 10 29.56 20.34 6.05
CA MET A 10 30.73 19.83 6.80
C MET A 10 30.47 18.68 7.78
N ARG A 11 29.25 18.10 7.89
CA ARG A 11 28.96 17.02 8.87
C ARG A 11 28.97 15.58 8.32
N GLN A 12 29.19 15.36 7.02
CA GLN A 12 29.03 14.03 6.42
C GLN A 12 30.28 13.11 6.45
N PRO A 13 31.54 13.56 6.31
CA PRO A 13 32.68 12.65 6.30
C PRO A 13 33.15 12.17 7.69
N GLU A 14 32.70 12.78 8.79
CA GLU A 14 33.19 12.44 10.14
C GLU A 14 32.60 11.14 10.71
N ARG A 15 31.45 10.65 10.20
CA ARG A 15 30.84 9.39 10.69
C ARG A 15 31.36 8.13 9.99
N GLU A 16 31.98 8.25 8.82
CA GLU A 16 32.48 7.12 8.00
C GLU A 16 33.75 6.44 8.56
N ALA A 17 34.27 6.91 9.70
CA ALA A 17 35.36 6.29 10.43
C ALA A 17 35.10 6.18 11.95
N GLN A 18 33.85 6.30 12.39
CA GLN A 18 33.51 6.26 13.80
C GLN A 18 33.69 4.85 14.37
N LEU A 19 34.47 4.73 15.45
CA LEU A 19 34.64 3.50 16.22
C LEU A 19 33.64 3.48 17.38
N LEU A 20 32.63 2.62 17.29
CA LEU A 20 31.61 2.46 18.33
C LEU A 20 32.04 1.43 19.37
N GLY A 21 31.85 1.77 20.65
CA GLY A 21 32.19 0.91 21.78
C GLY A 21 33.66 0.46 21.81
N GLY A 22 34.56 1.20 21.13
CA GLY A 22 35.97 0.82 20.97
C GLY A 22 36.19 -0.46 20.15
N ARG A 23 35.18 -0.99 19.45
CA ARG A 23 35.24 -2.30 18.77
C ARG A 23 34.67 -2.31 17.36
N TYR A 24 33.62 -1.53 17.08
CA TYR A 24 32.89 -1.62 15.82
C TYR A 24 33.15 -0.40 14.96
N ARG A 25 33.94 -0.56 13.90
CA ARG A 25 34.26 0.52 12.98
C ARG A 25 33.18 0.61 11.92
N LEU A 26 32.52 1.76 11.80
CA LEU A 26 31.57 2.00 10.71
C LEU A 26 32.35 2.21 9.40
N ILE A 27 31.85 1.68 8.29
CA ILE A 27 32.45 1.85 6.95
C ILE A 27 31.53 2.68 6.07
N GLU A 28 30.33 2.17 5.77
CA GLU A 28 29.39 2.82 4.86
C GLU A 28 27.97 2.61 5.36
N ARG A 29 27.10 3.58 5.12
CA ARG A 29 25.69 3.45 5.46
C ARG A 29 24.99 2.65 4.36
N ILE A 30 24.33 1.56 4.76
CA ILE A 30 23.62 0.63 3.86
C ILE A 30 22.10 0.74 3.97
N GLY A 31 21.58 1.45 4.97
CA GLY A 31 20.15 1.71 5.11
C GLY A 31 19.87 2.96 5.94
N ARG A 32 18.79 3.67 5.62
CA ARG A 32 18.31 4.84 6.37
C ARG A 32 16.88 4.60 6.82
N GLY A 33 16.65 4.67 8.12
CA GLY A 33 15.32 4.60 8.73
C GLY A 33 14.91 5.92 9.36
N GLY A 34 13.68 5.99 9.86
CA GLY A 34 13.16 7.18 10.54
C GLY A 34 13.84 7.45 11.89
N VAL A 35 14.16 6.40 12.64
CA VAL A 35 14.73 6.48 14.01
C VAL A 35 16.14 5.92 14.13
N SER A 36 16.59 5.17 13.12
CA SER A 36 17.89 4.48 13.12
C SER A 36 18.44 4.36 11.71
N ASP A 37 19.75 4.37 11.58
CA ASP A 37 20.47 4.06 10.34
C ASP A 37 21.15 2.69 10.44
N VAL A 38 21.28 1.98 9.31
CA VAL A 38 22.00 0.71 9.25
C VAL A 38 23.31 0.92 8.48
N TRP A 39 24.41 0.50 9.07
CA TRP A 39 25.77 0.66 8.55
C TRP A 39 26.42 -0.70 8.33
N ARG A 40 27.18 -0.85 7.25
CA ARG A 40 28.22 -1.88 7.16
C ARG A 40 29.38 -1.45 8.05
N GLY A 41 29.89 -2.35 8.85
CA GLY A 41 31.05 -2.12 9.72
C GLY A 41 31.94 -3.34 9.85
N ILE A 42 33.05 -3.17 10.58
CA ILE A 42 33.99 -4.24 10.94
C ILE A 42 34.00 -4.38 12.46
N ASP A 43 33.87 -5.62 12.94
CA ASP A 43 34.22 -5.99 14.31
C ASP A 43 35.75 -6.13 14.38
N GLU A 44 36.44 -5.10 14.89
CA GLU A 44 37.92 -5.04 14.95
C GLU A 44 38.54 -6.20 15.74
N ARG A 45 37.78 -6.75 16.70
CA ARG A 45 38.27 -7.80 17.57
C ARG A 45 38.21 -9.17 16.90
N LEU A 46 37.16 -9.42 16.13
CA LEU A 46 36.94 -10.70 15.45
C LEU A 46 37.35 -10.68 13.97
N GLY A 47 37.66 -9.51 13.41
CA GLY A 47 38.08 -9.35 12.01
C GLY A 47 37.00 -9.71 11.00
N ARG A 48 35.72 -9.50 11.34
CA ARG A 48 34.57 -9.84 10.47
C ARG A 48 33.71 -8.63 10.14
N GLU A 49 33.09 -8.67 8.97
CA GLU A 49 32.07 -7.69 8.60
C GLU A 49 30.77 -7.92 9.37
N VAL A 50 30.12 -6.83 9.73
CA VAL A 50 28.87 -6.81 10.49
C VAL A 50 27.95 -5.71 9.96
N ALA A 51 26.65 -5.87 10.21
CA ALA A 51 25.69 -4.78 10.10
C ALA A 51 25.51 -4.14 11.48
N VAL A 52 25.53 -2.82 11.53
CA VAL A 52 25.36 -2.03 12.75
C VAL A 52 24.15 -1.13 12.59
N LYS A 53 23.08 -1.42 13.33
CA LYS A 53 21.89 -0.58 13.40
C LYS A 53 22.09 0.44 14.51
N LEU A 54 22.37 1.68 14.13
CA LEU A 54 22.70 2.79 15.01
C LEU A 54 21.48 3.70 15.16
N LEU A 55 21.05 3.91 16.40
CA LEU A 55 19.93 4.78 16.72
C LEU A 55 20.33 6.26 16.60
N HIS A 56 19.40 7.12 16.20
CA HIS A 56 19.63 8.56 16.14
C HIS A 56 19.78 9.16 17.55
N GLU A 57 20.61 10.21 17.67
CA GLU A 57 21.00 10.80 18.96
C GLU A 57 19.85 11.47 19.71
N ASP A 58 18.78 11.87 19.02
CA ASP A 58 17.64 12.60 19.58
C ASP A 58 16.62 11.70 20.33
N THR A 59 16.96 10.43 20.54
CA THR A 59 16.10 9.44 21.21
C THR A 59 16.30 9.43 22.72
N ASP A 60 15.19 9.32 23.47
CA ASP A 60 15.21 9.27 24.93
C ASP A 60 15.81 7.96 25.49
N ASP A 61 16.25 8.00 26.75
CA ASP A 61 16.90 6.87 27.42
C ASP A 61 15.99 5.63 27.56
N ALA A 62 14.68 5.85 27.71
CA ALA A 62 13.73 4.76 27.86
C ALA A 62 13.59 3.97 26.55
N PHE A 63 13.55 4.68 25.42
CA PHE A 63 13.54 4.14 24.08
C PHE A 63 14.84 3.39 23.78
N ARG A 64 16.01 3.97 24.11
CA ARG A 64 17.32 3.32 23.95
C ARG A 64 17.40 1.98 24.68
N ARG A 65 16.90 1.92 25.92
CA ARG A 65 16.84 0.68 26.70
C ARG A 65 15.94 -0.35 26.03
N ARG A 66 14.71 0.03 25.67
CA ARG A 66 13.77 -0.87 24.96
C ARG A 66 14.36 -1.42 23.66
N PHE A 67 14.97 -0.56 22.85
CA PHE A 67 15.64 -0.90 21.60
C PHE A 67 16.68 -2.01 21.78
N THR A 68 17.50 -1.92 22.83
CA THR A 68 18.54 -2.94 23.10
C THR A 68 18.01 -4.19 23.80
N ASP A 69 17.01 -4.07 24.68
CA ASP A 69 16.39 -5.22 25.36
C ASP A 69 15.68 -6.14 24.37
N GLU A 70 15.05 -5.56 23.35
CA GLU A 70 14.45 -6.30 22.26
C GLU A 70 15.47 -7.06 21.42
N ALA A 71 16.57 -6.41 21.07
CA ALA A 71 17.68 -7.05 20.37
C ALA A 71 18.27 -8.22 21.17
N ARG A 72 18.39 -8.08 22.49
CA ARG A 72 18.86 -9.15 23.40
C ARG A 72 17.91 -10.34 23.43
N ARG A 73 16.59 -10.10 23.40
CA ARG A 73 15.61 -11.20 23.27
C ARG A 73 15.76 -11.91 21.92
N ALA A 74 15.90 -11.14 20.83
CA ALA A 74 16.10 -11.71 19.50
C ALA A 74 17.42 -12.50 19.37
N ALA A 75 18.47 -12.11 20.10
CA ALA A 75 19.76 -12.80 20.11
C ALA A 75 19.68 -14.25 20.62
N ALA A 76 18.63 -14.63 21.36
CA ALA A 76 18.42 -16.00 21.81
C ALA A 76 17.97 -16.94 20.67
N ILE A 77 17.55 -16.40 19.52
CA ILE A 77 17.08 -17.16 18.37
C ILE A 77 18.28 -17.55 17.50
N SER A 78 18.61 -18.84 17.49
CA SER A 78 19.58 -19.40 16.53
C SER A 78 18.82 -20.19 15.47
N HIS A 79 18.77 -19.65 14.25
CA HIS A 79 18.08 -20.27 13.12
C HIS A 79 18.67 -19.79 11.79
N ARG A 80 18.73 -20.67 10.78
CA ARG A 80 19.32 -20.34 9.46
C ARG A 80 18.61 -19.18 8.74
N ASN A 81 17.30 -19.04 8.98
CA ASN A 81 16.44 -18.03 8.37
C ASN A 81 16.21 -16.80 9.27
N VAL A 82 16.99 -16.63 10.34
CA VAL A 82 16.96 -15.46 11.21
C VAL A 82 18.32 -14.77 11.17
N VAL A 83 18.32 -13.44 11.04
CA VAL A 83 19.55 -12.64 11.16
C VAL A 83 20.08 -12.74 12.58
N THR A 84 21.33 -13.17 12.72
CA THR A 84 21.93 -13.34 14.05
C THR A 84 22.29 -11.99 14.66
N VAL A 85 21.84 -11.72 15.89
CA VAL A 85 22.28 -10.57 16.69
C VAL A 85 23.53 -10.95 17.47
N TYR A 86 24.59 -10.16 17.35
CA TYR A 86 25.88 -10.40 18.00
C TYR A 86 26.10 -9.56 19.26
N ASP A 87 25.58 -8.33 19.28
CA ASP A 87 25.77 -7.40 20.39
C ASP A 87 24.66 -6.35 20.42
N ALA A 88 24.42 -5.76 21.60
CA ALA A 88 23.45 -4.69 21.81
C ALA A 88 23.91 -3.79 22.96
N VAL A 89 24.18 -2.52 22.64
CA VAL A 89 24.77 -1.52 23.54
C VAL A 89 23.84 -0.33 23.68
N ALA A 90 23.55 0.07 24.92
CA ALA A 90 22.65 1.19 25.24
C ALA A 90 23.39 2.41 25.84
N ASP A 91 24.58 2.19 26.42
CA ASP A 91 25.35 3.26 27.07
C ASP A 91 26.05 4.13 26.02
N GLY A 92 25.69 5.42 25.98
CA GLY A 92 26.15 6.34 24.94
C GLY A 92 25.30 6.21 23.66
N PRO A 93 25.90 6.22 22.46
CA PRO A 93 25.18 5.93 21.23
C PRO A 93 24.61 4.52 21.28
N ALA A 94 23.29 4.37 21.17
CA ALA A 94 22.65 3.05 21.20
C ALA A 94 22.76 2.35 19.85
N PHE A 95 23.26 1.11 19.83
CA PHE A 95 23.41 0.34 18.60
C PHE A 95 23.24 -1.16 18.81
N ILE A 96 22.83 -1.85 17.73
CA ILE A 96 22.74 -3.30 17.64
C ILE A 96 23.70 -3.77 16.56
N VAL A 97 24.51 -4.78 16.87
CA VAL A 97 25.42 -5.42 15.91
C VAL A 97 24.83 -6.75 15.51
N MET A 98 24.71 -6.99 14.21
CA MET A 98 24.08 -8.18 13.65
C MET A 98 24.84 -8.72 12.43
N GLU A 99 24.48 -9.91 12.01
CA GLU A 99 24.95 -10.54 10.78
C GLU A 99 24.72 -9.62 9.57
N LEU A 100 25.77 -9.39 8.79
CA LEU A 100 25.65 -8.71 7.50
C LEU A 100 25.23 -9.72 6.44
N VAL A 101 23.96 -9.70 6.06
CA VAL A 101 23.44 -10.54 4.96
C VAL A 101 23.72 -9.87 3.63
N ARG A 102 24.48 -10.56 2.76
CA ARG A 102 24.77 -10.08 1.40
C ARG A 102 23.65 -10.52 0.46
N GLY A 103 22.71 -9.63 0.20
CA GLY A 103 21.52 -9.93 -0.61
C GLY A 103 20.69 -8.69 -0.90
N SER A 104 19.51 -8.90 -1.45
CA SER A 104 18.49 -7.87 -1.63
C SER A 104 17.29 -8.17 -0.75
N THR A 105 16.65 -7.12 -0.26
CA THR A 105 15.37 -7.27 0.44
C THR A 105 14.27 -7.68 -0.53
N LEU A 106 13.20 -8.33 -0.04
CA LEU A 106 12.11 -8.77 -0.91
C LEU A 106 11.36 -7.59 -1.57
N ASP A 107 11.26 -6.44 -0.90
CA ASP A 107 10.66 -5.23 -1.50
C ASP A 107 11.49 -4.72 -2.69
N GLU A 108 12.82 -4.71 -2.57
CA GLU A 108 13.72 -4.41 -3.68
C GLU A 108 13.58 -5.43 -4.81
N MET A 109 13.49 -6.72 -4.48
CA MET A 109 13.28 -7.77 -5.47
C MET A 109 11.96 -7.60 -6.22
N VAL A 110 10.84 -7.35 -5.53
CA VAL A 110 9.53 -7.13 -6.17
C VAL A 110 9.55 -5.85 -7.01
N ARG A 111 10.17 -4.77 -6.52
CA ARG A 111 10.29 -3.51 -7.26
C ARG A 111 11.13 -3.64 -8.54
N THR A 112 12.19 -4.47 -8.51
CA THR A 112 13.13 -4.60 -9.63
C THR A 112 12.77 -5.69 -10.62
N ARG A 113 12.28 -6.84 -10.14
CA ARG A 113 11.96 -8.02 -10.95
C ARG A 113 10.46 -8.19 -11.21
N GLY A 114 9.61 -7.43 -10.51
CA GLY A 114 8.17 -7.59 -10.52
C GLY A 114 7.71 -8.76 -9.66
N ALA A 115 6.45 -9.14 -9.85
CA ALA A 115 5.81 -10.25 -9.16
C ALA A 115 6.51 -11.59 -9.38
N LEU A 116 6.60 -12.38 -8.31
CA LEU A 116 7.16 -13.73 -8.30
C LEU A 116 6.13 -14.75 -8.82
N SER A 117 6.63 -15.89 -9.31
CA SER A 117 5.79 -17.08 -9.50
C SER A 117 5.35 -17.67 -8.15
N VAL A 118 4.23 -18.40 -8.14
CA VAL A 118 3.73 -19.07 -6.94
C VAL A 118 4.80 -19.99 -6.33
N ASP A 119 5.55 -20.72 -7.16
CA ASP A 119 6.63 -21.60 -6.69
C ASP A 119 7.78 -20.84 -6.02
N GLN A 120 8.15 -19.68 -6.56
CA GLN A 120 9.17 -18.81 -5.96
C GLN A 120 8.67 -18.22 -4.64
N ALA A 121 7.42 -17.72 -4.61
CA ALA A 121 6.81 -17.21 -3.39
C ALA A 121 6.72 -18.30 -2.31
N ALA A 122 6.33 -19.53 -2.67
CA ALA A 122 6.23 -20.66 -1.73
C ALA A 122 7.58 -20.98 -1.06
N ARG A 123 8.69 -20.95 -1.82
CA ARG A 123 10.03 -21.15 -1.24
C ARG A 123 10.44 -20.06 -0.25
N VAL A 124 10.06 -18.81 -0.52
CA VAL A 124 10.35 -17.69 0.38
C VAL A 124 9.46 -17.75 1.62
N VAL A 125 8.15 -17.95 1.43
CA VAL A 125 7.16 -18.06 2.53
C VAL A 125 7.52 -19.19 3.48
N SER A 126 7.95 -20.34 2.96
CA SER A 126 8.43 -21.46 3.80
C SER A 126 9.59 -21.06 4.71
N GLN A 127 10.60 -20.38 4.16
CA GLN A 127 11.78 -19.99 4.92
C GLN A 127 11.47 -18.92 5.97
N VAL A 128 10.58 -17.97 5.65
CA VAL A 128 10.11 -16.96 6.62
C VAL A 128 9.25 -17.63 7.69
N ALA A 129 8.42 -18.62 7.35
CA ALA A 129 7.65 -19.39 8.31
C ALA A 129 8.54 -20.15 9.29
N ASP A 130 9.60 -20.81 8.81
CA ASP A 130 10.57 -21.49 9.68
C ASP A 130 11.22 -20.51 10.67
N ALA A 131 11.53 -19.29 10.23
CA ALA A 131 12.06 -18.23 11.08
C ALA A 131 11.07 -17.78 12.16
N LEU A 132 9.80 -17.59 11.79
CA LEU A 132 8.73 -17.18 12.70
C LEU A 132 8.43 -18.26 13.74
N ASP A 133 8.28 -19.52 13.32
CA ASP A 133 8.03 -20.63 14.24
C ASP A 133 9.21 -20.82 15.22
N ALA A 134 10.46 -20.63 14.76
CA ALA A 134 11.64 -20.67 15.64
C ALA A 134 11.67 -19.54 16.69
N ALA A 135 11.10 -18.37 16.37
CA ALA A 135 10.93 -17.26 17.30
C ALA A 135 9.75 -17.49 18.25
N HIS A 136 8.61 -17.97 17.75
CA HIS A 136 7.42 -18.28 18.55
C HIS A 136 7.70 -19.37 19.59
N ALA A 137 8.53 -20.36 19.25
CA ALA A 137 8.99 -21.38 20.19
C ALA A 137 9.76 -20.81 21.40
N ARG A 138 10.27 -19.58 21.30
CA ARG A 138 10.95 -18.83 22.37
C ARG A 138 10.05 -17.74 22.98
N GLY A 139 8.77 -17.71 22.64
CA GLY A 139 7.81 -16.71 23.10
C GLY A 139 8.02 -15.32 22.50
N ILE A 140 8.73 -15.22 21.36
CA ILE A 140 9.00 -13.94 20.67
C ILE A 140 8.09 -13.85 19.45
N VAL A 141 7.23 -12.83 19.42
CA VAL A 141 6.40 -12.46 18.27
C VAL A 141 7.12 -11.37 17.48
N HIS A 142 7.21 -11.50 16.15
CA HIS A 142 7.96 -10.57 15.30
C HIS A 142 7.26 -9.22 15.15
N SER A 143 5.95 -9.23 14.96
CA SER A 143 5.02 -8.08 14.85
C SER A 143 5.20 -7.11 13.66
N ASP A 144 6.33 -7.14 12.94
CA ASP A 144 6.57 -6.32 11.74
C ASP A 144 6.98 -7.16 10.52
N VAL A 145 6.22 -8.22 10.22
CA VAL A 145 6.52 -9.10 9.06
C VAL A 145 6.17 -8.37 7.75
N LYS A 146 7.18 -8.03 6.95
CA LYS A 146 7.03 -7.34 5.66
C LYS A 146 8.20 -7.63 4.70
N PRO A 147 8.04 -7.43 3.38
CA PRO A 147 9.10 -7.66 2.40
C PRO A 147 10.42 -6.94 2.70
N GLY A 148 10.38 -5.71 3.23
CA GLY A 148 11.58 -4.94 3.60
C GLY A 148 12.38 -5.53 4.78
N ASN A 149 11.78 -6.41 5.58
CA ASN A 149 12.43 -7.08 6.71
C ASN A 149 12.90 -8.51 6.36
N VAL A 150 12.87 -8.89 5.08
CA VAL A 150 13.36 -10.19 4.61
C VAL A 150 14.42 -9.99 3.54
N ILE A 151 15.64 -10.45 3.82
CA ILE A 151 16.77 -10.37 2.89
C ILE A 151 16.98 -11.74 2.26
N VAL A 152 17.10 -11.78 0.93
CA VAL A 152 17.43 -13.01 0.18
C VAL A 152 18.85 -12.89 -0.36
N ASP A 153 19.70 -13.84 0.01
CA ASP A 153 21.09 -13.89 -0.45
C ASP A 153 21.24 -14.52 -1.85
N GLY A 154 22.48 -14.57 -2.34
CA GLY A 154 22.80 -15.13 -3.66
C GLY A 154 22.49 -16.62 -3.81
N ASP A 155 22.39 -17.36 -2.70
CA ASP A 155 22.06 -18.79 -2.67
C ASP A 155 20.54 -19.03 -2.56
N GLY A 156 19.75 -17.95 -2.46
CA GLY A 156 18.30 -18.01 -2.34
C GLY A 156 17.80 -18.29 -0.92
N VAL A 157 18.67 -18.13 0.09
CA VAL A 157 18.29 -18.25 1.49
C VAL A 157 17.64 -16.95 1.95
N ALA A 158 16.41 -17.03 2.44
CA ALA A 158 15.69 -15.89 3.00
C ALA A 158 15.96 -15.77 4.50
N LYS A 159 16.37 -14.59 4.96
CA LYS A 159 16.64 -14.29 6.37
C LYS A 159 15.74 -13.15 6.84
N LEU A 160 15.00 -13.41 7.92
CA LEU A 160 14.15 -12.44 8.61
C LEU A 160 15.00 -11.59 9.55
N THR A 161 14.81 -10.27 9.50
CA THR A 161 15.50 -9.27 10.34
C THR A 161 14.49 -8.37 11.05
N ASP A 162 14.97 -7.52 11.96
CA ASP A 162 14.18 -6.46 12.58
C ASP A 162 12.99 -6.93 13.44
N PHE A 163 13.25 -7.90 14.32
CA PHE A 163 12.30 -8.36 15.34
C PHE A 163 11.86 -7.21 16.26
N GLY A 164 10.66 -6.67 16.00
CA GLY A 164 9.89 -5.81 16.91
C GLY A 164 10.49 -4.46 17.30
N ILE A 165 11.72 -4.12 16.89
CA ILE A 165 12.51 -2.92 17.29
C ILE A 165 11.73 -1.59 17.13
N ALA A 166 10.68 -1.56 16.31
CA ALA A 166 9.83 -0.40 16.08
C ALA A 166 8.80 -0.11 17.21
N ARG A 167 8.52 -1.05 18.13
CA ARG A 167 7.51 -0.88 19.20
C ARG A 167 8.02 -0.17 20.46
N ALA A 168 9.24 0.35 20.47
CA ALA A 168 9.72 1.19 21.56
C ALA A 168 8.94 2.53 21.74
N VAL A 169 7.85 2.75 21.01
CA VAL A 169 6.95 3.92 21.02
C VAL A 169 5.66 3.70 21.84
N GLU A 170 5.49 2.54 22.49
CA GLU A 170 4.25 2.17 23.22
C GLU A 170 3.91 2.94 24.50
N SER A 171 4.42 4.16 24.69
CA SER A 171 4.06 4.98 25.86
C SER A 171 3.83 6.45 25.54
N ALA A 172 3.61 6.82 24.27
CA ALA A 172 3.04 8.13 23.95
C ALA A 172 1.49 8.03 23.96
N PRO A 173 0.78 8.99 24.59
CA PRO A 173 -0.69 9.02 24.61
C PRO A 173 -1.32 9.31 23.23
N ASP A 174 -0.50 9.73 22.26
CA ASP A 174 -0.87 9.75 20.84
C ASP A 174 -0.49 8.40 20.23
N HIS A 175 -1.46 7.72 19.62
CA HIS A 175 -1.32 6.45 18.90
C HIS A 175 -0.42 6.55 17.65
N ASP A 176 0.81 7.02 17.82
CA ASP A 176 1.86 6.98 16.81
C ASP A 176 2.34 5.54 16.68
N LEU A 177 1.55 4.74 15.96
CA LEU A 177 2.00 3.45 15.46
C LEU A 177 3.22 3.69 14.57
N VAL A 178 4.41 3.56 15.15
CA VAL A 178 5.66 3.56 14.40
C VAL A 178 5.83 2.17 13.79
N GLY A 179 5.50 2.10 12.50
CA GLY A 179 5.55 0.94 11.65
C GLY A 179 4.96 1.31 10.29
N THR A 180 5.18 0.51 9.25
CA THR A 180 4.41 0.71 8.02
C THR A 180 3.03 0.09 8.24
N PRO A 181 1.94 0.86 8.41
CA PRO A 181 0.60 0.35 8.78
C PRO A 181 0.05 -0.69 7.78
N ARG A 182 0.68 -0.78 6.60
CA ARG A 182 0.36 -1.69 5.50
C ARG A 182 0.41 -3.17 5.86
N TYR A 183 1.15 -3.60 6.89
CA TYR A 183 1.29 -5.02 7.24
C TYR A 183 0.74 -5.39 8.62
N VAL A 184 0.18 -4.42 9.36
CA VAL A 184 -0.29 -4.61 10.72
C VAL A 184 -1.56 -5.46 10.74
N ALA A 185 -1.65 -6.40 11.68
CA ALA A 185 -2.81 -7.26 11.84
C ALA A 185 -4.02 -6.51 12.46
N PRO A 186 -5.27 -6.88 12.14
CA PRO A 186 -6.46 -6.15 12.59
C PRO A 186 -6.59 -6.04 14.11
N GLU A 187 -6.24 -7.09 14.86
CA GLU A 187 -6.24 -7.10 16.32
C GLU A 187 -5.25 -6.09 16.92
N VAL A 188 -4.09 -5.91 16.29
CA VAL A 188 -3.08 -4.91 16.72
C VAL A 188 -3.59 -3.49 16.46
N VAL A 189 -4.30 -3.27 15.35
CA VAL A 189 -4.97 -1.98 15.10
C VAL A 189 -6.06 -1.67 16.13
N ARG A 190 -6.72 -2.71 16.69
CA ARG A 190 -7.67 -2.57 17.80
C ARG A 190 -7.01 -2.36 19.16
N GLY A 191 -5.67 -2.35 19.22
CA GLY A 191 -4.90 -2.18 20.46
C GLY A 191 -4.69 -3.47 21.25
N GLU A 192 -5.01 -4.63 20.67
CA GLU A 192 -4.72 -5.93 21.30
C GLU A 192 -3.23 -6.28 21.17
N ALA A 193 -2.72 -7.07 22.10
CA ALA A 193 -1.33 -7.52 22.04
C ALA A 193 -1.12 -8.46 20.83
N PRO A 194 -0.06 -8.27 20.03
CA PRO A 194 0.22 -9.16 18.91
C PRO A 194 0.53 -10.57 19.40
N THR A 195 0.11 -11.54 18.61
CA THR A 195 0.26 -12.97 18.88
C THR A 195 1.01 -13.65 17.73
N PRO A 196 1.42 -14.92 17.87
CA PRO A 196 1.91 -15.70 16.73
C PRO A 196 0.98 -15.65 15.49
N ARG A 197 -0.34 -15.57 15.69
CA ARG A 197 -1.33 -15.44 14.62
C ARG A 197 -1.35 -14.07 13.95
N SER A 198 -0.84 -13.04 14.62
CA SER A 198 -0.60 -11.73 14.02
C SER A 198 0.55 -11.79 13.00
N ASP A 199 1.60 -12.56 13.29
CA ASP A 199 2.69 -12.80 12.34
C ASP A 199 2.24 -13.64 11.14
N VAL A 200 1.34 -14.62 11.34
CA VAL A 200 0.70 -15.37 10.25
C VAL A 200 -0.03 -14.44 9.28
N TYR A 201 -0.72 -13.42 9.81
CA TYR A 201 -1.38 -12.41 8.98
C TYR A 201 -0.38 -11.58 8.17
N GLY A 202 0.70 -11.10 8.82
CA GLY A 202 1.78 -10.38 8.14
C GLY A 202 2.47 -11.23 7.06
N LEU A 203 2.71 -12.51 7.33
CA LEU A 203 3.23 -13.47 6.35
C LEU A 203 2.26 -13.71 5.19
N GLY A 204 0.94 -13.72 5.45
CA GLY A 204 -0.10 -13.75 4.43
C GLY A 204 -0.06 -12.52 3.51
N LEU A 205 0.14 -11.33 4.06
CA LEU A 205 0.26 -10.09 3.28
C LEU A 205 1.55 -10.06 2.45
N LEU A 206 2.65 -10.56 3.03
CA LEU A 206 3.91 -10.76 2.32
C LEU A 206 3.70 -11.73 1.13
N ALA A 207 3.07 -12.88 1.34
CA ALA A 207 2.78 -13.85 0.28
C ALA A 207 1.90 -13.25 -0.82
N TYR A 208 0.86 -12.49 -0.43
CA TYR A 208 0.02 -11.75 -1.36
C TYR A 208 0.85 -10.80 -2.24
N GLU A 209 1.70 -9.97 -1.63
CA GLU A 209 2.48 -8.96 -2.35
C GLU A 209 3.52 -9.58 -3.28
N LEU A 210 4.18 -10.67 -2.85
CA LEU A 210 5.12 -11.40 -3.71
C LEU A 210 4.44 -11.91 -4.99
N ILE A 211 3.20 -12.40 -4.89
CA ILE A 211 2.48 -12.93 -6.05
C ILE A 211 1.82 -11.81 -6.85
N ALA A 212 1.15 -10.85 -6.21
CA ALA A 212 0.46 -9.76 -6.89
C ALA A 212 1.45 -8.77 -7.53
N GLY A 213 2.65 -8.63 -6.97
CA GLY A 213 3.64 -7.62 -7.34
C GLY A 213 3.34 -6.23 -6.78
N MET A 214 2.30 -6.11 -5.96
CA MET A 214 1.86 -4.88 -5.32
C MET A 214 1.23 -5.20 -3.95
N PRO A 215 1.29 -4.27 -3.00
CA PRO A 215 0.69 -4.47 -1.68
C PRO A 215 -0.82 -4.64 -1.77
N ALA A 216 -1.39 -5.45 -0.88
CA ALA A 216 -2.84 -5.67 -0.80
C ALA A 216 -3.62 -4.39 -0.46
N PHE A 217 -2.94 -3.43 0.16
CA PHE A 217 -3.49 -2.17 0.56
C PHE A 217 -2.50 -1.05 0.25
N ASP A 218 -2.97 -0.08 -0.52
CA ASP A 218 -2.16 1.06 -0.93
C ASP A 218 -2.95 2.34 -0.72
N SER A 219 -2.50 3.14 0.26
CA SER A 219 -3.01 4.49 0.50
C SER A 219 -1.88 5.33 1.09
N ALA A 220 -1.84 6.60 0.71
CA ALA A 220 -0.90 7.57 1.28
C ALA A 220 -1.34 8.06 2.67
N ASP A 221 -2.57 7.74 3.10
CA ASP A 221 -3.13 8.13 4.39
C ASP A 221 -3.07 6.98 5.40
N THR A 222 -2.28 7.15 6.45
CA THR A 222 -2.12 6.20 7.56
C THR A 222 -3.45 5.81 8.19
N GLN A 223 -4.37 6.76 8.40
CA GLN A 223 -5.67 6.46 9.02
C GLN A 223 -6.55 5.60 8.11
N GLN A 224 -6.47 5.82 6.80
CA GLN A 224 -7.15 4.96 5.82
C GLN A 224 -6.55 3.56 5.79
N LEU A 225 -5.21 3.43 5.82
CA LEU A 225 -4.55 2.12 5.86
C LEU A 225 -4.93 1.30 7.11
N LEU A 226 -5.06 1.97 8.26
CA LEU A 226 -5.51 1.35 9.50
C LEU A 226 -6.97 0.94 9.44
N ARG A 227 -7.88 1.80 8.95
CA ARG A 227 -9.30 1.44 8.75
C ARG A 227 -9.46 0.28 7.78
N ALA A 228 -8.70 0.27 6.69
CA ALA A 228 -8.73 -0.81 5.70
C ALA A 228 -8.33 -2.18 6.29
N ARG A 229 -7.64 -2.23 7.44
CA ARG A 229 -7.38 -3.51 8.14
C ARG A 229 -8.65 -4.19 8.65
N LEU A 230 -9.70 -3.40 8.88
CA LEU A 230 -10.99 -3.91 9.34
C LEU A 230 -11.88 -4.33 8.16
N GLU A 231 -11.40 -4.14 6.92
CA GLU A 231 -12.08 -4.52 5.69
C GLU A 231 -11.56 -5.84 5.13
N THR A 232 -12.23 -6.38 4.13
CA THR A 232 -11.83 -7.64 3.49
C THR A 232 -10.68 -7.40 2.52
N VAL A 233 -9.60 -8.19 2.65
CA VAL A 233 -8.48 -8.13 1.69
C VAL A 233 -8.97 -8.57 0.30
N PRO A 234 -8.60 -7.87 -0.80
CA PRO A 234 -8.90 -8.32 -2.15
C PRO A 234 -8.40 -9.74 -2.40
N ARG A 235 -9.14 -10.51 -3.20
CA ARG A 235 -8.73 -11.89 -3.55
C ARG A 235 -7.51 -11.84 -4.47
N LEU A 236 -6.55 -12.73 -4.24
CA LEU A 236 -5.34 -12.80 -5.06
C LEU A 236 -5.67 -13.16 -6.51
N ARG A 237 -6.70 -13.99 -6.71
CA ARG A 237 -7.19 -14.36 -8.05
C ARG A 237 -7.86 -13.20 -8.81
N SER A 238 -8.34 -12.15 -8.13
CA SER A 238 -8.93 -11.00 -8.81
C SER A 238 -7.89 -10.01 -9.30
N VAL A 239 -6.68 -10.04 -8.74
CA VAL A 239 -5.57 -9.15 -9.13
C VAL A 239 -4.53 -9.83 -10.02
N ARG A 240 -4.44 -11.17 -9.99
CA ARG A 240 -3.51 -11.92 -10.82
C ARG A 240 -4.12 -13.15 -11.47
N LEU A 241 -4.11 -13.15 -12.81
CA LEU A 241 -4.49 -14.30 -13.63
C LEU A 241 -3.51 -15.46 -13.42
N GLY A 242 -4.03 -16.69 -13.44
CA GLY A 242 -3.24 -17.91 -13.30
C GLY A 242 -2.99 -18.36 -11.85
N VAL A 243 -3.53 -17.65 -10.84
CA VAL A 243 -3.52 -18.10 -9.45
C VAL A 243 -4.62 -19.14 -9.26
N SER A 244 -4.26 -20.32 -8.74
CA SER A 244 -5.23 -21.40 -8.52
C SER A 244 -6.20 -21.06 -7.38
N PRO A 245 -7.42 -21.65 -7.39
CA PRO A 245 -8.34 -21.49 -6.28
C PRO A 245 -7.78 -21.91 -4.92
N ALA A 246 -6.93 -22.94 -4.91
CA ALA A 246 -6.26 -23.44 -3.71
C ALA A 246 -5.27 -22.43 -3.14
N VAL A 247 -4.45 -21.80 -4.00
CA VAL A 247 -3.47 -20.79 -3.57
C VAL A 247 -4.17 -19.56 -3.00
N ASP A 248 -5.21 -19.10 -3.67
CA ASP A 248 -6.01 -17.96 -3.22
C ASP A 248 -6.73 -18.25 -1.89
N LEU A 249 -7.25 -19.47 -1.69
CA LEU A 249 -7.85 -19.89 -0.43
C LEU A 249 -6.80 -19.94 0.70
N ALA A 250 -5.62 -20.48 0.42
CA ALA A 250 -4.54 -20.58 1.39
C ALA A 250 -4.13 -19.20 1.91
N VAL A 251 -3.90 -18.24 1.00
CA VAL A 251 -3.58 -16.85 1.36
C VAL A 251 -4.74 -16.16 2.07
N SER A 252 -5.97 -16.31 1.57
CA SER A 252 -7.15 -15.67 2.17
C SER A 252 -7.38 -16.12 3.62
N ARG A 253 -7.12 -17.39 3.94
CA ARG A 253 -7.25 -17.90 5.31
C ARG A 253 -6.19 -17.33 6.25
N ALA A 254 -4.96 -17.12 5.79
CA ALA A 254 -3.94 -16.44 6.59
C ALA A 254 -4.32 -14.98 6.87
N LEU A 255 -5.11 -14.37 5.98
CA LEU A 255 -5.58 -12.99 6.02
C LEU A 255 -6.96 -12.80 6.67
N ASP A 256 -7.47 -13.81 7.37
CA ASP A 256 -8.76 -13.69 8.06
C ASP A 256 -8.70 -12.57 9.14
N PRO A 257 -9.68 -11.65 9.21
CA PRO A 257 -9.68 -10.61 10.23
C PRO A 257 -9.73 -11.14 11.67
N ASP A 258 -10.28 -12.35 11.88
CA ASP A 258 -10.28 -13.03 13.16
C ASP A 258 -9.06 -13.98 13.27
N PRO A 259 -8.14 -13.76 14.24
CA PRO A 259 -6.99 -14.62 14.45
C PRO A 259 -7.33 -16.10 14.58
N VAL A 260 -8.48 -16.46 15.15
CA VAL A 260 -8.87 -17.86 15.41
C VAL A 260 -9.10 -18.63 14.12
N HIS A 261 -9.59 -17.98 13.06
CA HIS A 261 -9.84 -18.62 11.76
C HIS A 261 -8.56 -18.80 10.91
N ARG A 262 -7.47 -18.09 11.28
CA ARG A 262 -6.16 -18.22 10.63
C ARG A 262 -5.51 -19.58 10.92
N TYR A 263 -4.38 -19.83 10.27
CA TYR A 263 -3.55 -20.99 10.57
C TYR A 263 -2.99 -20.91 12.01
N PRO A 264 -2.82 -22.06 12.67
CA PRO A 264 -2.32 -22.10 14.05
C PRO A 264 -0.85 -21.69 14.20
N SER A 265 -0.05 -21.80 13.15
CA SER A 265 1.36 -21.37 13.11
C SER A 265 1.75 -20.88 11.71
N ALA A 266 2.92 -20.27 11.59
CA ALA A 266 3.44 -19.84 10.29
C ALA A 266 3.81 -21.05 9.42
N GLY A 267 4.37 -22.11 10.01
CA GLY A 267 4.64 -23.38 9.32
C GLY A 267 3.36 -24.03 8.77
N ALA A 268 2.27 -24.04 9.55
CA ALA A 268 0.98 -24.57 9.08
C ALA A 268 0.42 -23.78 7.88
N PHE A 269 0.64 -22.47 7.83
CA PHE A 269 0.31 -21.68 6.64
C PHE A 269 1.22 -22.05 5.46
N ALA A 270 2.54 -22.12 5.68
CA ALA A 270 3.49 -22.47 4.62
C ALA A 270 3.22 -23.84 4.01
N ASP A 271 2.93 -24.86 4.82
CA ASP A 271 2.58 -26.21 4.36
C ASP A 271 1.33 -26.20 3.47
N ALA A 272 0.27 -25.51 3.92
CA ALA A 272 -0.96 -25.36 3.15
C ALA A 272 -0.73 -24.61 1.83
N PHE A 273 0.12 -23.58 1.84
CA PHE A 273 0.46 -22.80 0.67
C PHE A 273 1.32 -23.58 -0.33
N ILE A 274 2.29 -24.37 0.14
CA ILE A 274 3.11 -25.27 -0.69
C ILE A 274 2.24 -26.37 -1.31
N ALA A 275 1.34 -26.97 -0.52
CA ALA A 275 0.40 -27.97 -1.02
C ALA A 275 -0.49 -27.37 -2.13
N ALA A 276 -1.03 -26.18 -1.91
CA ALA A 276 -1.83 -25.45 -2.88
C ALA A 276 -1.05 -25.06 -4.15
N ALA A 277 0.25 -24.74 -4.03
CA ALA A 277 1.13 -24.44 -5.16
C ALA A 277 1.41 -25.68 -6.03
N ARG A 278 1.44 -26.87 -5.41
CA ARG A 278 1.66 -28.15 -6.08
C ARG A 278 0.38 -28.73 -6.71
N ASP A 279 -0.79 -28.29 -6.25
CA ASP A 279 -2.08 -28.68 -6.79
C ASP A 279 -2.26 -28.10 -8.21
N ARG A 280 -1.81 -28.87 -9.20
CA ARG A 280 -1.82 -28.53 -10.63
C ARG A 280 -3.19 -28.73 -11.28
N ASP A 281 -4.22 -29.17 -10.55
CA ASP A 281 -5.53 -29.56 -11.10
C ASP A 281 -6.44 -28.38 -11.51
N SER A 282 -5.92 -27.14 -11.52
CA SER A 282 -6.59 -26.00 -12.17
C SER A 282 -5.87 -25.45 -13.40
N THR A 283 -4.87 -26.17 -13.93
CA THR A 283 -4.15 -25.77 -15.16
C THR A 283 -4.52 -26.67 -16.34
N VAL A 284 -5.73 -26.50 -16.87
CA VAL A 284 -5.93 -26.70 -18.31
C VAL A 284 -5.48 -25.41 -19.00
N VAL A 285 -4.18 -25.29 -19.21
CA VAL A 285 -3.74 -24.74 -20.50
C VAL A 285 -4.00 -25.87 -21.48
N THR A 286 -5.12 -25.83 -22.20
CA THR A 286 -5.26 -26.64 -23.40
C THR A 286 -4.13 -26.22 -24.33
N PRO A 287 -3.18 -27.11 -24.66
CA PRO A 287 -2.31 -26.86 -25.80
C PRO A 287 -3.22 -26.83 -27.03
N PHE A 288 -3.12 -25.80 -27.86
CA PHE A 288 -3.68 -25.86 -29.20
C PHE A 288 -3.12 -27.11 -29.90
N PRO A 289 -3.96 -28.06 -30.36
CA PRO A 289 -3.45 -29.25 -31.04
C PRO A 289 -2.90 -28.89 -32.42
N GLY A 290 -1.62 -29.17 -32.62
CA GLY A 290 -1.09 -29.67 -33.89
C GLY A 290 -0.63 -28.66 -34.93
N LEU A 291 0.61 -28.19 -34.79
CA LEU A 291 1.52 -28.18 -35.94
C LEU A 291 2.84 -28.82 -35.51
N ALA A 292 2.96 -30.12 -35.80
CA ALA A 292 4.22 -30.83 -35.78
C ALA A 292 5.14 -30.18 -36.83
N ARG A 293 6.05 -29.31 -36.40
CA ARG A 293 7.17 -28.87 -37.25
C ARG A 293 8.30 -29.88 -37.14
N GLN A 294 8.51 -30.58 -38.24
CA GLN A 294 9.81 -31.17 -38.57
C GLN A 294 10.89 -30.10 -38.41
N ARG A 295 12.00 -30.48 -37.78
CA ARG A 295 13.17 -29.62 -37.61
C ARG A 295 13.91 -29.51 -38.94
N GLU A 296 13.91 -28.29 -39.50
CA GLU A 296 14.82 -27.85 -40.55
C GLU A 296 15.66 -26.67 -40.02
N PRO A 297 16.89 -26.44 -40.51
CA PRO A 297 17.86 -25.56 -39.88
C PRO A 297 17.49 -24.08 -40.02
N LEU A 298 17.65 -23.34 -38.92
CA LEU A 298 17.29 -21.93 -38.75
C LEU A 298 18.37 -21.00 -39.33
N TYR A 299 18.26 -20.57 -40.60
CA TYR A 299 18.47 -19.16 -41.00
C TYR A 299 18.22 -18.92 -42.51
N ASP A 300 17.32 -17.98 -42.85
CA ASP A 300 17.12 -17.46 -44.22
C ASP A 300 17.81 -16.09 -44.35
N ARG A 301 18.61 -15.88 -45.41
CA ARG A 301 19.41 -14.68 -45.68
C ARG A 301 18.56 -13.41 -45.83
N ARG A 302 17.25 -13.54 -46.03
CA ARG A 302 16.30 -12.41 -46.12
C ARG A 302 16.00 -11.77 -44.76
N SER A 303 16.17 -12.49 -43.65
CA SER A 303 15.92 -11.98 -42.29
C SER A 303 17.04 -11.04 -41.78
N ILE A 304 18.24 -11.12 -42.36
CA ILE A 304 19.36 -10.22 -42.03
C ILE A 304 19.05 -8.79 -42.50
N PHE A 305 18.49 -8.65 -43.70
CA PHE A 305 18.15 -7.33 -44.25
C PHE A 305 16.99 -6.67 -43.49
N ALA A 306 16.02 -7.45 -43.03
CA ALA A 306 14.94 -6.95 -42.18
C ALA A 306 15.47 -6.44 -40.81
N LEU A 307 16.39 -7.18 -40.20
CA LEU A 307 17.01 -6.78 -38.93
C LEU A 307 17.87 -5.52 -39.08
N LEU A 308 18.63 -5.41 -40.17
CA LEU A 308 19.44 -4.22 -40.47
C LEU A 308 18.58 -3.00 -40.79
N ALA A 309 17.45 -3.18 -41.47
CA ALA A 309 16.49 -2.09 -41.74
C ALA A 309 15.84 -1.57 -40.45
N VAL A 310 15.44 -2.46 -39.54
CA VAL A 310 14.91 -2.07 -38.22
C VAL A 310 15.96 -1.34 -37.40
N LEU A 311 17.21 -1.83 -37.40
CA LEU A 311 18.31 -1.18 -36.67
C LEU A 311 18.63 0.22 -37.24
N ALA A 312 18.57 0.40 -38.56
CA ALA A 312 18.74 1.70 -39.20
C ALA A 312 17.62 2.68 -38.85
N VAL A 313 16.37 2.22 -38.77
CA VAL A 313 15.22 3.04 -38.35
C VAL A 313 15.33 3.43 -36.87
N VAL A 314 15.73 2.51 -36.00
CA VAL A 314 15.96 2.81 -34.58
C VAL A 314 17.11 3.81 -34.40
N LEU A 315 18.19 3.66 -35.17
CA LEU A 315 19.30 4.61 -35.14
C LEU A 315 18.90 5.98 -35.69
N ALA A 316 18.09 6.03 -36.75
CA ALA A 316 17.56 7.28 -37.30
C ALA A 316 16.61 7.96 -36.30
N LEU A 317 15.75 7.21 -35.61
CA LEU A 317 14.90 7.72 -34.54
C LEU A 317 15.73 8.23 -33.36
N TYR A 318 16.75 7.49 -32.94
CA TYR A 318 17.64 7.92 -31.88
C TYR A 318 18.38 9.22 -32.24
N LEU A 319 18.91 9.31 -33.46
CA LEU A 319 19.56 10.53 -33.93
C LEU A 319 18.55 11.67 -34.06
N PHE A 320 17.34 11.41 -34.54
CA PHE A 320 16.25 12.39 -34.60
C PHE A 320 15.87 12.91 -33.20
N PHE A 321 15.70 12.04 -32.21
CA PHE A 321 15.43 12.46 -30.82
C PHE A 321 16.64 13.13 -30.15
N LYS A 322 17.87 12.82 -30.58
CA LYS A 322 19.08 13.51 -30.10
C LYS A 322 19.25 14.89 -30.73
N THR A 323 18.85 15.09 -31.98
CA THR A 323 19.00 16.37 -32.71
C THR A 323 17.77 17.28 -32.62
N PHE A 324 16.57 16.71 -32.49
CA PHE A 324 15.27 17.42 -32.44
C PHE A 324 14.50 17.18 -31.13
N GLY A 325 15.05 16.43 -30.18
CA GLY A 325 14.50 16.35 -28.82
C GLY A 325 14.55 17.73 -28.19
N ALA A 326 13.42 18.42 -28.24
CA ALA A 326 13.21 19.69 -27.56
C ALA A 326 13.74 19.52 -26.13
N ALA A 327 14.71 20.37 -25.77
CA ALA A 327 15.15 20.51 -24.40
C ALA A 327 13.91 20.57 -23.50
N VAL A 328 13.77 19.60 -22.59
CA VAL A 328 12.79 19.72 -21.50
C VAL A 328 13.22 20.96 -20.73
N SER A 329 12.55 22.07 -21.01
CA SER A 329 12.82 23.34 -20.36
C SER A 329 12.46 23.19 -18.89
N ILE A 330 13.45 23.12 -18.01
CA ILE A 330 13.30 23.16 -16.55
C ILE A 330 13.07 24.63 -16.10
N GLY A 331 12.33 25.38 -16.93
CA GLY A 331 12.00 26.78 -16.70
C GLY A 331 10.63 26.94 -16.07
N PRO A 332 10.36 28.09 -15.41
CA PRO A 332 9.02 28.46 -14.99
C PRO A 332 8.07 28.45 -16.20
N THR A 333 6.97 27.70 -16.10
CA THR A 333 5.89 27.63 -17.09
C THR A 333 4.64 28.27 -16.51
N ALA A 334 3.93 29.06 -17.32
CA ALA A 334 2.68 29.68 -16.89
C ALA A 334 1.53 28.66 -16.98
N VAL A 335 0.73 28.55 -15.91
CA VAL A 335 -0.46 27.70 -15.87
C VAL A 335 -1.52 28.26 -16.83
N PRO A 336 -1.95 27.51 -17.86
CA PRO A 336 -2.99 27.96 -18.79
C PRO A 336 -4.36 28.04 -18.09
N ASP A 337 -5.24 28.92 -18.58
CA ASP A 337 -6.65 28.94 -18.18
C ASP A 337 -7.38 27.81 -18.89
N VAL A 338 -7.85 26.83 -18.12
CA VAL A 338 -8.59 25.66 -18.62
C VAL A 338 -10.03 25.65 -18.12
N ARG A 339 -10.49 26.73 -17.48
CA ARG A 339 -11.89 26.87 -17.06
C ARG A 339 -12.82 26.87 -18.27
N GLY A 340 -13.97 26.23 -18.14
CA GLY A 340 -14.95 26.04 -19.22
C GLY A 340 -14.61 24.92 -20.21
N MET A 341 -13.41 24.33 -20.15
CA MET A 341 -13.04 23.16 -20.93
C MET A 341 -13.58 21.88 -20.28
N THR A 342 -13.73 20.82 -21.08
CA THR A 342 -13.91 19.46 -20.53
C THR A 342 -12.62 18.99 -19.84
N TYR A 343 -12.71 18.03 -18.91
CA TYR A 343 -11.54 17.48 -18.24
C TYR A 343 -10.47 16.99 -19.24
N GLN A 344 -10.88 16.27 -20.29
CA GLN A 344 -9.97 15.77 -21.32
C GLN A 344 -9.26 16.90 -22.10
N GLN A 345 -9.97 17.98 -22.43
CA GLN A 345 -9.39 19.15 -23.10
C GLN A 345 -8.41 19.89 -22.18
N ALA A 346 -8.75 20.01 -20.88
CA ALA A 346 -7.90 20.64 -19.89
C ALA A 346 -6.60 19.85 -19.67
N VAL A 347 -6.67 18.51 -19.59
CA VAL A 347 -5.49 17.63 -19.51
C VAL A 347 -4.57 17.82 -20.71
N ALA A 348 -5.14 17.90 -21.92
CA ALA A 348 -4.36 18.12 -23.14
C ALA A 348 -3.64 19.49 -23.13
N ALA A 349 -4.34 20.55 -22.71
CA ALA A 349 -3.77 21.90 -22.62
C ALA A 349 -2.65 22.01 -21.56
N LEU A 350 -2.81 21.33 -20.42
CA LEU A 350 -1.80 21.28 -19.36
C LEU A 350 -0.57 20.46 -19.77
N SER A 351 -0.79 19.32 -20.44
CA SER A 351 0.30 18.45 -20.90
C SER A 351 1.22 19.14 -21.90
N GLN A 352 0.68 20.00 -22.78
CA GLN A 352 1.47 20.84 -23.69
C GLN A 352 2.41 21.82 -22.97
N ARG A 353 2.10 22.15 -21.71
CA ARG A 353 2.92 23.01 -20.84
C ARG A 353 3.79 22.23 -19.87
N GLY A 354 3.81 20.89 -19.98
CA GLY A 354 4.54 20.00 -19.07
C GLY A 354 3.91 19.89 -17.69
N LEU A 355 2.62 20.22 -17.53
CA LEU A 355 1.91 20.18 -16.26
C LEU A 355 1.02 18.94 -16.14
N ALA A 356 0.94 18.36 -14.94
CA ALA A 356 0.02 17.27 -14.64
C ALA A 356 -1.35 17.81 -14.18
N ALA A 357 -2.41 17.02 -14.32
CA ALA A 357 -3.76 17.40 -13.92
C ALA A 357 -4.32 16.42 -12.89
N ARG A 358 -5.03 16.94 -11.88
CA ARG A 358 -5.80 16.16 -10.89
C ARG A 358 -7.25 16.57 -10.94
N GLU A 359 -8.16 15.61 -11.06
CA GLU A 359 -9.62 15.88 -11.05
C GLU A 359 -10.15 15.98 -9.62
N GLN A 360 -11.06 16.91 -9.38
CA GLN A 360 -11.83 17.04 -8.16
C GLN A 360 -13.28 17.39 -8.51
N ASP A 361 -14.24 16.57 -8.10
CA ASP A 361 -15.65 16.85 -8.39
C ASP A 361 -16.24 17.88 -7.43
N ARG A 362 -17.08 18.76 -7.98
CA ARG A 362 -17.96 19.66 -7.22
C ARG A 362 -19.37 19.55 -7.75
N ALA A 363 -20.32 19.22 -6.87
CA ALA A 363 -21.74 19.17 -7.22
C ALA A 363 -22.19 20.52 -7.80
N SER A 364 -22.76 20.49 -9.00
CA SER A 364 -23.20 21.69 -9.73
C SER A 364 -24.41 21.39 -10.60
N TRP A 365 -25.31 22.36 -10.71
CA TRP A 365 -26.47 22.28 -11.60
C TRP A 365 -26.19 22.78 -13.02
N THR A 366 -25.04 23.42 -13.22
CA THR A 366 -24.62 24.01 -14.49
C THR A 366 -23.22 23.54 -14.86
N ASP A 367 -22.91 23.58 -16.17
CA ASP A 367 -21.58 23.25 -16.71
C ASP A 367 -21.07 21.85 -16.34
N ILE A 368 -21.97 20.88 -16.16
CA ILE A 368 -21.63 19.49 -15.84
C ILE A 368 -20.63 18.93 -16.86
N GLY A 369 -19.56 18.32 -16.36
CA GLY A 369 -18.44 17.78 -17.14
C GLY A 369 -17.40 18.82 -17.57
N LYS A 370 -17.55 20.09 -17.17
CA LYS A 370 -16.57 21.14 -17.41
C LYS A 370 -15.82 21.54 -16.14
N VAL A 371 -14.61 22.03 -16.33
CA VAL A 371 -13.80 22.63 -15.27
C VAL A 371 -14.42 23.97 -14.88
N VAL A 372 -14.86 24.10 -13.63
CA VAL A 372 -15.43 25.33 -13.07
C VAL A 372 -14.40 26.12 -12.27
N ASP A 373 -13.36 25.47 -11.80
CA ASP A 373 -12.29 26.10 -11.01
C ASP A 373 -10.97 25.35 -11.20
N GLN A 374 -9.84 26.03 -10.98
CA GLN A 374 -8.51 25.43 -11.09
C GLN A 374 -7.55 26.02 -10.04
N SER A 375 -6.62 25.18 -9.56
CA SER A 375 -5.54 25.60 -8.65
C SER A 375 -4.24 24.90 -9.04
N PRO A 376 -3.12 25.62 -9.29
CA PRO A 376 -2.96 27.08 -9.21
C PRO A 376 -3.83 27.89 -10.20
N ALA A 377 -4.05 29.17 -9.87
CA ALA A 377 -4.85 30.08 -10.69
C ALA A 377 -4.24 30.27 -12.10
N PRO A 378 -5.06 30.64 -13.10
CA PRO A 378 -4.56 30.95 -14.44
C PRO A 378 -3.41 31.97 -14.40
N ASN A 379 -2.41 31.76 -15.25
CA ASN A 379 -1.17 32.53 -15.35
C ASN A 379 -0.25 32.48 -14.12
N ALA A 380 -0.54 31.64 -13.11
CA ALA A 380 0.41 31.37 -12.05
C ALA A 380 1.67 30.68 -12.60
N THR A 381 2.80 30.92 -11.94
CA THR A 381 4.07 30.28 -12.29
C THR A 381 4.15 28.90 -11.66
N ALA A 382 4.36 27.87 -12.47
CA ALA A 382 4.58 26.49 -12.06
C ALA A 382 5.87 25.93 -12.68
N ARG A 383 6.33 24.80 -12.18
CA ARG A 383 7.44 24.03 -12.76
C ARG A 383 6.90 22.91 -13.63
N SER A 384 7.66 22.52 -14.63
CA SER A 384 7.36 21.30 -15.40
C SER A 384 7.29 20.10 -14.45
N GLY A 385 6.19 19.35 -14.51
CA GLY A 385 5.85 18.25 -13.60
C GLY A 385 4.88 18.62 -12.48
N ASP A 386 4.65 19.92 -12.21
CA ASP A 386 3.71 20.35 -11.17
C ASP A 386 2.26 19.96 -11.52
N THR A 387 1.47 19.69 -10.49
CA THR A 387 0.07 19.25 -10.63
C THR A 387 -0.90 20.41 -10.46
N VAL A 388 -1.79 20.59 -11.44
CA VAL A 388 -2.92 21.51 -11.38
C VAL A 388 -4.19 20.73 -11.00
N THR A 389 -4.81 21.11 -9.89
CA THR A 389 -6.09 20.57 -9.45
C THR A 389 -7.22 21.26 -10.22
N LEU A 390 -8.03 20.48 -10.91
CA LEU A 390 -9.16 20.91 -11.72
C LEU A 390 -10.45 20.54 -11.00
N THR A 391 -11.24 21.54 -10.62
CA THR A 391 -12.57 21.30 -10.06
C THR A 391 -13.56 21.14 -11.21
N VAL A 392 -14.08 19.94 -11.40
CA VAL A 392 -15.05 19.60 -12.46
C VAL A 392 -16.46 19.62 -11.88
N ALA A 393 -17.38 20.28 -12.58
CA ALA A 393 -18.78 20.28 -12.21
C ALA A 393 -19.38 18.89 -12.43
N ALA A 394 -19.85 18.26 -11.35
CA ALA A 394 -20.50 16.96 -11.39
C ALA A 394 -22.00 17.09 -11.09
N ALA A 395 -22.81 16.23 -11.73
CA ALA A 395 -24.24 16.16 -11.45
C ALA A 395 -24.48 15.77 -9.98
N PRO A 396 -25.35 16.49 -9.23
CA PRO A 396 -25.71 16.11 -7.87
C PRO A 396 -26.35 14.73 -7.82
N THR A 397 -26.07 13.99 -6.75
CA THR A 397 -26.62 12.65 -6.51
C THR A 397 -27.60 12.67 -5.35
N ALA A 398 -28.57 11.77 -5.37
CA ALA A 398 -29.61 11.67 -4.36
C ALA A 398 -28.97 11.29 -3.01
N PRO A 399 -29.16 12.09 -1.95
CA PRO A 399 -28.63 11.77 -0.63
C PRO A 399 -29.33 10.53 -0.07
N ASP A 400 -28.62 9.76 0.76
CA ASP A 400 -29.22 8.65 1.50
C ASP A 400 -30.00 9.20 2.70
N VAL A 401 -31.32 9.02 2.67
CA VAL A 401 -32.24 9.41 3.73
C VAL A 401 -32.88 8.22 4.44
N ARG A 402 -32.41 6.99 4.16
CA ARG A 402 -32.83 5.80 4.91
C ARG A 402 -32.46 5.96 6.39
N SER A 403 -33.26 5.34 7.24
CA SER A 403 -33.14 5.41 8.71
C SER A 403 -33.39 6.81 9.32
N LYS A 404 -33.67 7.85 8.51
CA LYS A 404 -34.10 9.16 9.00
C LYS A 404 -35.60 9.20 9.24
N SER A 405 -36.04 10.14 10.09
CA SER A 405 -37.47 10.46 10.21
C SER A 405 -38.01 11.05 8.90
N LEU A 406 -39.32 10.93 8.63
CA LEU A 406 -39.96 11.52 7.45
C LEU A 406 -39.62 13.02 7.30
N ASN A 407 -39.63 13.76 8.40
CA ASN A 407 -39.34 15.19 8.41
C ASN A 407 -37.87 15.48 8.06
N ASP A 408 -36.93 14.76 8.66
CA ASP A 408 -35.50 14.94 8.38
C ASP A 408 -35.13 14.50 6.96
N ALA A 409 -35.77 13.43 6.47
CA ALA A 409 -35.63 12.94 5.11
C ALA A 409 -36.13 13.97 4.09
N ALA A 410 -37.34 14.51 4.30
CA ALA A 410 -37.90 15.53 3.43
C ALA A 410 -37.02 16.79 3.38
N ASN A 411 -36.57 17.28 4.53
CA ASN A 411 -35.66 18.43 4.61
C ASN A 411 -34.33 18.17 3.90
N THR A 412 -33.75 16.98 4.08
CA THR A 412 -32.48 16.60 3.42
C THR A 412 -32.65 16.57 1.89
N LEU A 413 -33.75 16.02 1.38
CA LEU A 413 -34.02 15.94 -0.06
C LEU A 413 -34.30 17.33 -0.67
N ILE A 414 -35.09 18.16 0.01
CA ILE A 414 -35.38 19.53 -0.46
C ILE A 414 -34.09 20.36 -0.50
N GLN A 415 -33.24 20.27 0.53
CA GLN A 415 -31.94 20.94 0.56
C GLN A 415 -31.00 20.45 -0.55
N ALA A 416 -31.06 19.16 -0.90
CA ALA A 416 -30.30 18.61 -2.02
C ALA A 416 -30.82 19.10 -3.38
N GLY A 417 -32.05 19.64 -3.45
CA GLY A 417 -32.62 20.25 -4.66
C GLY A 417 -33.81 19.51 -5.27
N PHE A 418 -34.43 18.57 -4.55
CA PHE A 418 -35.68 17.94 -4.96
C PHE A 418 -36.88 18.89 -4.77
N ALA A 419 -37.97 18.64 -5.49
CA ALA A 419 -39.21 19.40 -5.37
C ALA A 419 -39.85 19.25 -3.99
N SER A 420 -40.46 20.34 -3.52
CA SER A 420 -41.36 20.35 -2.36
C SER A 420 -42.82 20.33 -2.84
N PRO A 421 -43.71 19.51 -2.25
CA PRO A 421 -43.45 18.57 -1.16
C PRO A 421 -42.82 17.25 -1.64
N VAL A 422 -42.06 16.59 -0.75
CA VAL A 422 -41.57 15.22 -0.95
C VAL A 422 -42.73 14.25 -0.70
N SER A 423 -42.96 13.34 -1.65
CA SER A 423 -44.03 12.34 -1.54
C SER A 423 -43.64 11.24 -0.55
N TRP A 424 -44.62 10.64 0.13
CA TRP A 424 -44.37 9.51 1.02
C TRP A 424 -45.45 8.44 0.94
N ILE A 425 -45.04 7.19 1.16
CA ILE A 425 -45.91 6.01 1.11
C ILE A 425 -45.58 5.11 2.30
N VAL A 426 -46.58 4.46 2.89
CA VAL A 426 -46.35 3.42 3.90
C VAL A 426 -45.88 2.14 3.22
N ASP A 427 -44.71 1.64 3.60
CA ASP A 427 -44.21 0.35 3.10
C ASP A 427 -44.97 -0.81 3.79
N PRO A 428 -45.76 -1.62 3.06
CA PRO A 428 -46.56 -2.69 3.65
C PRO A 428 -45.71 -3.85 4.20
N THR A 429 -44.43 -3.92 3.82
CA THR A 429 -43.50 -4.98 4.23
C THR A 429 -42.67 -4.60 5.45
N ALA A 430 -42.59 -3.30 5.78
CA ALA A 430 -41.81 -2.80 6.90
C ALA A 430 -42.61 -2.85 8.21
N ARG A 431 -42.05 -3.50 9.24
CA ARG A 431 -42.66 -3.55 10.59
C ARG A 431 -41.85 -2.72 11.58
N GLY A 432 -42.55 -1.97 12.43
CA GLY A 432 -41.94 -1.18 13.50
C GLY A 432 -42.87 -0.07 13.98
N THR A 433 -42.34 0.82 14.79
CA THR A 433 -43.05 1.99 15.33
C THR A 433 -42.29 3.26 14.95
N GLY A 434 -42.97 4.21 14.30
CA GLY A 434 -42.41 5.51 13.90
C GLY A 434 -42.34 5.72 12.38
N GLN A 435 -42.39 6.98 11.94
CA GLN A 435 -42.35 7.37 10.52
C GLN A 435 -40.90 7.41 10.00
N THR A 436 -40.17 6.31 10.12
CA THR A 436 -38.78 6.21 9.67
C THR A 436 -38.73 5.72 8.23
N VAL A 437 -37.87 6.32 7.40
CA VAL A 437 -37.69 5.94 6.00
C VAL A 437 -36.94 4.62 5.89
N VAL A 438 -37.54 3.63 5.25
CA VAL A 438 -36.93 2.32 4.96
C VAL A 438 -36.38 2.24 3.54
N ARG A 439 -37.00 3.00 2.62
CA ARG A 439 -36.62 3.03 1.21
C ARG A 439 -36.90 4.42 0.64
N GLN A 440 -36.16 4.81 -0.38
CA GLN A 440 -36.37 6.05 -1.11
C GLN A 440 -36.34 5.78 -2.62
N ASP A 441 -36.98 6.68 -3.36
CA ASP A 441 -36.95 6.76 -4.81
C ASP A 441 -36.84 8.24 -5.20
N PRO A 442 -35.78 8.67 -5.91
CA PRO A 442 -34.74 7.84 -6.51
C PRO A 442 -33.75 7.29 -5.47
N ALA A 443 -33.11 6.17 -5.83
CA ALA A 443 -32.22 5.41 -4.93
C ALA A 443 -31.00 6.25 -4.47
N PRO A 444 -30.44 6.00 -3.28
CA PRO A 444 -29.26 6.72 -2.82
C PRO A 444 -28.11 6.67 -3.85
N GLY A 445 -27.48 7.81 -4.10
CA GLY A 445 -26.39 7.94 -5.06
C GLY A 445 -26.81 8.09 -6.53
N SER A 446 -28.09 7.96 -6.87
CA SER A 446 -28.56 8.17 -8.25
C SER A 446 -28.48 9.65 -8.64
N GLN A 447 -28.12 9.96 -9.88
CA GLN A 447 -28.23 11.31 -10.42
C GLN A 447 -29.70 11.74 -10.55
N PHE A 448 -30.00 13.01 -10.32
CA PHE A 448 -31.35 13.56 -10.46
C PHE A 448 -31.31 14.97 -11.05
N GLN A 449 -32.43 15.41 -11.63
CA GLN A 449 -32.58 16.78 -12.13
C GLN A 449 -33.04 17.70 -11.00
N ARG A 450 -32.64 18.98 -11.06
CA ARG A 450 -33.10 19.98 -10.10
C ARG A 450 -34.63 20.08 -10.15
N GLY A 451 -35.27 20.00 -8.98
CA GLY A 451 -36.72 19.98 -8.88
C GLY A 451 -37.37 18.63 -9.25
N ALA A 452 -36.61 17.54 -9.37
CA ALA A 452 -37.20 16.22 -9.50
C ALA A 452 -38.04 15.88 -8.26
N HIS A 453 -39.09 15.08 -8.45
CA HIS A 453 -39.88 14.56 -7.34
C HIS A 453 -39.18 13.37 -6.69
N ALA A 454 -39.17 13.34 -5.36
CA ALA A 454 -38.74 12.18 -4.58
C ALA A 454 -39.91 11.58 -3.83
N THR A 455 -39.90 10.26 -3.67
CA THR A 455 -40.82 9.49 -2.84
C THR A 455 -40.05 8.71 -1.79
N VAL A 456 -40.42 8.86 -0.52
CA VAL A 456 -39.88 8.06 0.59
C VAL A 456 -40.91 7.04 1.07
N TYR A 457 -40.43 5.87 1.45
CA TYR A 457 -41.25 4.78 1.96
C TYR A 457 -40.97 4.64 3.44
N ILE A 458 -41.99 4.80 4.26
CA ILE A 458 -41.87 4.81 5.73
C ILE A 458 -42.44 3.54 6.35
N VAL A 459 -41.97 3.21 7.55
CA VAL A 459 -42.58 2.14 8.36
C VAL A 459 -44.03 2.49 8.69
N GLY A 460 -44.94 1.54 8.48
CA GLY A 460 -46.35 1.69 8.84
C GLY A 460 -46.60 1.44 10.33
N PRO A 461 -47.62 2.07 10.94
CA PRO A 461 -48.12 1.61 12.23
C PRO A 461 -48.58 0.16 12.07
N GLY A 462 -48.11 -0.73 12.95
CA GLY A 462 -48.58 -2.12 12.98
C GLY A 462 -50.11 -2.21 13.02
N PRO A 463 -50.72 -3.34 12.60
CA PRO A 463 -52.16 -3.45 12.45
C PRO A 463 -52.85 -3.25 13.81
N GLY A 464 -53.36 -2.04 14.03
CA GLY A 464 -54.03 -1.66 15.26
C GLY A 464 -54.06 -0.15 15.48
N GLY A 465 -54.93 0.58 14.77
CA GLY A 465 -55.35 1.91 15.20
C GLY A 465 -55.61 2.95 14.09
N GLY A 466 -56.87 2.99 13.61
CA GLY A 466 -57.57 4.26 13.40
C GLY A 466 -57.32 5.07 12.11
N LYS A 467 -58.38 5.15 11.29
CA LYS A 467 -58.70 6.14 10.25
C LYS A 467 -57.93 7.47 10.30
N GLY A 468 -57.41 7.89 9.15
CA GLY A 468 -56.89 9.24 8.96
C GLY A 468 -56.51 9.54 7.51
N GLU A 469 -57.50 9.65 6.64
CA GLU A 469 -57.37 10.37 5.37
C GLU A 469 -57.06 11.84 5.67
N LYS A 470 -55.97 12.40 5.12
CA LYS A 470 -55.87 13.83 4.81
C LYS A 470 -54.72 14.10 3.83
N LYS A 471 -55.12 14.60 2.65
CA LYS A 471 -54.30 15.44 1.77
C LYS A 471 -53.84 16.68 2.56
N SER A 472 -52.59 17.07 2.37
CA SER A 472 -52.11 18.41 2.71
C SER A 472 -51.83 19.15 1.40
N ASP A 473 -52.57 20.24 1.19
CA ASP A 473 -52.31 21.29 0.20
C ASP A 473 -50.95 21.96 0.42
#